data_AF-A0A139X7C2-F1
#
_entry.id   AF-A0A139X7C2-F1
#
_cell.length_a   1.000
_cell.length_b   1.000
_cell.length_c   1.000
_cell.angle_alpha   90.00
_cell.angle_beta   90.00
_cell.angle_gamma   90.00
#
_symmetry.space_group_name_H-M   'P 1'
#
loop_
_entity.id
_entity.type
_entity.pdbx_description
1 polymer ?
#
loop_
_entity_poly.entity_id
_entity_poly.type
_entity_poly.pdbx_seq_one_letter_code
_entity_poly.pdbx_strand_id
1 'polypeptide(L)'
;MIKFELITTIMVYKFEQLSRTEVEAMLGITLKETRVYREIKEEGQQEGRQEEAANLVVRLLVKRFGEVPGDLRSQISNLRLTILEDLSEALLDFTSLADLQSWLKSLQN
;
A
#
# COMPACT_ATOMS: atom_id res chain seq x y z
N MET A 1 24.72 -22.53 13.10
CA MET A 1 23.87 -21.34 13.34
C MET A 1 24.53 -20.03 12.91
N ILE A 2 25.83 -19.81 13.13
CA ILE A 2 26.53 -18.52 12.90
C ILE A 2 26.74 -18.14 11.40
N LYS A 3 26.68 -19.09 10.46
CA LYS A 3 27.03 -18.83 9.04
C LYS A 3 25.97 -18.07 8.22
N PHE A 4 24.68 -18.12 8.57
CA PHE A 4 23.61 -17.44 7.80
C PHE A 4 23.52 -15.94 8.12
N GLU A 5 23.83 -15.55 9.35
CA GLU A 5 23.87 -14.15 9.81
C GLU A 5 24.91 -13.33 9.03
N LEU A 6 26.09 -13.89 8.76
CA LEU A 6 27.15 -13.20 8.02
C LEU A 6 26.79 -12.96 6.55
N ILE A 7 26.13 -13.92 5.90
CA ILE A 7 25.68 -13.76 4.49
C ILE A 7 24.59 -12.70 4.40
N THR A 8 23.63 -12.72 5.32
CA THR A 8 22.55 -11.71 5.38
C THR A 8 23.13 -10.31 5.64
N THR A 9 24.10 -10.19 6.55
CA THR A 9 24.78 -8.92 6.85
C THR A 9 25.58 -8.40 5.65
N ILE A 10 26.30 -9.27 4.93
CA ILE A 10 27.03 -8.88 3.71
C ILE A 10 26.06 -8.47 2.60
N MET A 11 24.90 -9.12 2.48
CA MET A 11 23.85 -8.72 1.54
C MET A 11 23.28 -7.34 1.92
N VAL A 12 22.92 -7.08 3.18
CA VAL A 12 22.43 -5.75 3.59
C VAL A 12 23.46 -4.64 3.32
N TYR A 13 24.75 -4.89 3.59
CA TYR A 13 25.81 -3.90 3.35
C TYR A 13 26.18 -3.67 1.87
N LYS A 14 26.11 -4.71 1.01
CA LYS A 14 26.50 -4.57 -0.41
C LYS A 14 25.41 -3.95 -1.29
N PHE A 15 24.14 -4.08 -0.91
CA PHE A 15 23.02 -3.58 -1.69
C PHE A 15 22.83 -2.06 -1.62
N GLU A 16 23.53 -1.36 -0.73
CA GLU A 16 23.56 0.12 -0.72
C GLU A 16 24.47 0.72 -1.80
N GLN A 17 25.46 -0.04 -2.29
CA GLN A 17 26.51 0.46 -3.18
C GLN A 17 26.51 -0.19 -4.57
N LEU A 18 25.98 -1.41 -4.68
CA LEU A 18 25.95 -2.17 -5.94
C LEU A 18 24.56 -2.09 -6.57
N SER A 19 24.55 -1.93 -7.89
CA SER A 19 23.34 -2.06 -8.69
C SER A 19 22.81 -3.49 -8.66
N ARG A 20 21.51 -3.64 -8.91
CA ARG A 20 20.83 -4.94 -8.98
C ARG A 20 21.52 -5.91 -9.94
N THR A 21 22.01 -5.43 -11.08
CA THR A 21 22.71 -6.24 -12.09
C THR A 21 24.05 -6.79 -11.58
N GLU A 22 24.81 -5.99 -10.83
CA GLU A 22 26.10 -6.41 -10.27
C GLU A 22 25.92 -7.47 -9.18
N VAL A 23 24.86 -7.35 -8.38
CA VAL A 23 24.47 -8.37 -7.39
C VAL A 23 24.09 -9.69 -8.08
N GLU A 24 23.28 -9.64 -9.14
CA GLU A 24 22.88 -10.84 -9.92
C GLU A 24 24.11 -11.55 -10.51
N ALA A 25 25.03 -10.79 -11.11
CA ALA A 25 26.28 -11.32 -11.66
C ALA A 25 27.21 -11.93 -10.59
N MET A 26 27.32 -11.29 -9.42
CA MET A 26 28.16 -11.77 -8.31
C MET A 26 27.63 -13.07 -7.70
N LEU A 27 26.31 -13.19 -7.57
CA LEU A 27 25.65 -14.34 -6.93
C LEU A 27 25.30 -15.46 -7.93
N GLY A 28 25.39 -15.19 -9.24
CA GLY A 28 25.01 -16.15 -10.28
C GLY A 28 23.52 -16.51 -10.26
N ILE A 29 22.68 -15.58 -9.79
CA ILE A 29 21.22 -15.75 -9.67
C ILE A 29 20.47 -14.68 -10.45
N THR A 30 19.22 -14.97 -10.78
CA THR A 30 18.26 -13.96 -11.26
C THR A 30 17.39 -13.52 -10.08
N LEU A 31 17.54 -12.29 -9.58
CA LEU A 31 16.77 -11.83 -8.41
C LEU A 31 15.27 -11.89 -8.66
N LYS A 32 14.79 -11.61 -9.90
CA LYS A 32 13.35 -11.69 -10.21
C LYS A 32 12.73 -13.08 -10.04
N GLU A 33 13.55 -14.12 -10.12
CA GLU A 33 13.11 -15.51 -9.98
C GLU A 33 13.11 -15.97 -8.53
N THR A 34 13.73 -15.20 -7.63
CA THR A 34 13.74 -15.51 -6.20
C THR A 34 12.36 -15.33 -5.60
N ARG A 35 12.04 -16.18 -4.61
CA ARG A 35 10.77 -16.07 -3.87
C ARG A 35 10.65 -14.71 -3.16
N VAL A 36 11.74 -14.26 -2.53
CA VAL A 36 11.80 -12.98 -1.80
C VAL A 36 11.46 -11.80 -2.72
N TYR A 37 11.99 -11.75 -3.95
CA TYR A 37 11.65 -10.67 -4.87
C TYR A 37 10.18 -10.68 -5.28
N ARG A 38 9.60 -11.87 -5.51
CA ARG A 38 8.18 -11.99 -5.84
C ARG A 38 7.30 -11.53 -4.69
N GLU A 39 7.60 -11.96 -3.46
CA GLU A 39 6.90 -11.53 -2.24
C GLU A 39 6.94 -10.01 -2.07
N ILE A 40 8.13 -9.40 -2.10
CA ILE A 40 8.28 -7.94 -1.99
C ILE A 40 7.54 -7.19 -3.10
N LYS A 41 7.60 -7.70 -4.34
CA LYS A 41 6.90 -7.08 -5.47
C LYS A 41 5.39 -7.15 -5.30
N GLU A 42 4.87 -8.29 -4.84
CA GLU A 42 3.44 -8.48 -4.59
C GLU A 42 2.95 -7.60 -3.44
N GLU A 43 3.69 -7.54 -2.33
CA GLU A 43 3.42 -6.64 -1.19
C GLU A 43 3.38 -5.18 -1.65
N GLY A 44 4.43 -4.70 -2.34
CA GLY A 44 4.48 -3.32 -2.83
C GLY A 44 3.39 -2.99 -3.86
N GLN A 45 2.95 -3.98 -4.66
CA GLN A 45 1.80 -3.81 -5.55
C GLN A 45 0.49 -3.68 -4.77
N GLN A 46 0.32 -4.45 -3.70
CA GLN A 46 -0.87 -4.36 -2.84
C GLN A 46 -0.93 -3.03 -2.09
N GLU A 47 0.18 -2.62 -1.48
CA GLU A 47 0.31 -1.33 -0.79
C GLU A 47 0.02 -0.17 -1.75
N GLY A 48 0.67 -0.15 -2.93
CA GLY A 48 0.46 0.90 -3.92
C GLY A 48 -0.99 0.97 -4.43
N ARG A 49 -1.68 -0.17 -4.57
CA ARG A 49 -3.11 -0.18 -4.92
C ARG A 49 -3.98 0.40 -3.80
N GLN A 50 -3.69 0.07 -2.54
CA GLN A 50 -4.44 0.60 -1.39
C GLN A 50 -4.23 2.11 -1.24
N GLU A 51 -2.99 2.59 -1.31
CA GLU A 51 -2.67 4.01 -1.23
C GLU A 51 -3.36 4.81 -2.34
N GLU A 52 -3.29 4.33 -3.59
CA GLU A 52 -3.93 5.02 -4.70
C GLU A 52 -5.46 5.00 -4.58
N ALA A 53 -6.06 3.88 -4.19
CA ALA A 53 -7.50 3.81 -3.95
C ALA A 53 -7.96 4.82 -2.87
N ALA A 54 -7.24 4.91 -1.75
CA ALA A 54 -7.54 5.87 -0.70
C ALA A 54 -7.40 7.32 -1.20
N ASN A 55 -6.33 7.62 -1.94
CA ASN A 55 -6.10 8.94 -2.52
C ASN A 55 -7.21 9.34 -3.50
N LEU A 56 -7.66 8.40 -4.35
CA LEU A 56 -8.75 8.63 -5.29
C LEU A 56 -10.06 8.90 -4.57
N VAL A 57 -10.43 8.08 -3.57
CA VAL A 57 -11.64 8.29 -2.76
C VAL A 57 -11.60 9.68 -2.09
N VAL A 58 -10.47 10.06 -1.50
CA VAL A 58 -10.32 11.37 -0.86
C VAL A 58 -10.46 12.51 -1.89
N ARG A 59 -9.88 12.37 -3.09
CA ARG A 59 -10.04 13.37 -4.17
C ARG A 59 -11.50 13.49 -4.63
N LEU A 60 -12.22 12.38 -4.75
CA LEU A 60 -13.64 12.38 -5.12
C LEU A 60 -14.50 13.04 -4.04
N LEU A 61 -14.25 12.73 -2.78
CA LEU A 61 -14.90 13.38 -1.64
C LEU A 61 -14.66 14.89 -1.63
N VAL A 62 -13.41 15.32 -1.86
CA VAL A 62 -13.07 16.73 -1.94
C VAL A 62 -13.78 17.42 -3.10
N LYS A 63 -13.85 16.75 -4.25
CA LYS A 63 -14.53 17.26 -5.44
C LYS A 63 -16.04 17.40 -5.24
N ARG A 64 -16.66 16.48 -4.50
CA ARG A 64 -18.13 16.44 -4.30
C ARG A 64 -18.61 17.30 -3.14
N PHE A 65 -17.87 17.30 -2.03
CA PHE A 65 -18.31 17.90 -0.76
C PHE A 65 -17.41 19.03 -0.26
N GLY A 66 -16.32 19.35 -0.97
CA GLY A 66 -15.40 20.41 -0.59
C GLY A 66 -14.34 19.95 0.41
N GLU A 67 -14.24 20.60 1.56
CA GLU A 67 -13.19 20.25 2.52
C GLU A 67 -13.52 18.94 3.26
N VAL A 68 -12.60 17.97 3.20
CA VAL A 68 -12.68 16.73 3.99
C VAL A 68 -11.78 16.85 5.22
N PRO A 69 -12.33 16.72 6.45
CA PRO A 69 -11.57 16.76 7.70
C PRO A 69 -10.40 15.78 7.73
N GLY A 70 -9.30 16.17 8.39
CA GLY A 70 -8.08 15.36 8.50
C GLY A 70 -8.29 13.99 9.14
N ASP A 71 -9.19 13.90 10.13
CA ASP A 71 -9.51 12.63 10.79
C ASP A 71 -10.19 11.64 9.83
N LEU A 72 -11.09 12.14 8.96
CA LEU A 72 -11.74 11.29 7.95
C LEU A 72 -10.75 10.84 6.88
N ARG A 73 -9.83 11.71 6.46
CA ARG A 73 -8.76 11.31 5.53
C ARG A 73 -7.89 10.21 6.13
N SER A 74 -7.51 10.38 7.39
CA SER A 74 -6.70 9.39 8.11
C SER A 74 -7.43 8.06 8.27
N GLN A 75 -8.74 8.08 8.55
CA GLN A 75 -9.54 6.86 8.58
C GLN A 75 -9.58 6.18 7.22
N ILE A 76 -9.83 6.92 6.14
CA ILE A 76 -9.88 6.39 4.77
C ILE A 76 -8.54 5.78 4.35
N SER A 77 -7.42 6.44 4.63
CA SER A 77 -6.08 5.92 4.30
C SER A 77 -5.75 4.60 5.01
N ASN A 78 -6.39 4.31 6.14
CA ASN A 78 -6.21 3.06 6.88
C ASN A 78 -7.21 1.96 6.47
N LEU A 79 -8.14 2.23 5.55
CA LEU A 79 -9.08 1.23 5.05
C LEU A 79 -8.36 0.24 4.14
N ARG A 80 -8.78 -1.03 4.24
CA ARG A 80 -8.36 -2.09 3.31
C ARG A 80 -8.85 -1.78 1.90
N LEU A 81 -8.09 -2.24 0.90
CA LEU A 81 -8.41 -2.02 -0.51
C LEU A 81 -9.85 -2.41 -0.89
N THR A 82 -10.34 -3.56 -0.44
CA THR A 82 -11.72 -3.99 -0.73
C THR A 82 -12.76 -3.03 -0.18
N ILE A 83 -12.52 -2.48 1.01
CA ILE A 83 -13.40 -1.52 1.66
C ILE A 83 -13.34 -0.16 0.95
N LEU A 84 -12.18 0.21 0.40
CA LEU A 84 -12.04 1.40 -0.44
C LEU A 84 -12.78 1.25 -1.78
N GLU A 85 -12.77 0.05 -2.37
CA GLU A 85 -13.54 -0.27 -3.56
C GLU A 85 -15.05 -0.18 -3.27
N ASP A 86 -15.53 -0.77 -2.16
CA ASP A 86 -16.92 -0.66 -1.72
C ASP A 86 -17.33 0.80 -1.43
N LEU A 87 -16.44 1.56 -0.79
CA LEU A 87 -16.65 2.99 -0.53
C LEU A 87 -16.76 3.77 -1.84
N SER A 88 -16.02 3.40 -2.88
CA SER A 88 -16.06 4.11 -4.16
C SER A 88 -17.42 3.99 -4.87
N GLU A 89 -18.11 2.85 -4.71
CA GLU A 89 -19.46 2.63 -5.21
C GLU A 89 -20.50 3.35 -4.33
N ALA A 90 -20.46 3.13 -3.01
CA ALA A 90 -21.37 3.77 -2.06
C ALA A 90 -21.27 5.31 -2.11
N LEU A 91 -20.07 5.83 -2.39
CA LEU A 91 -19.83 7.26 -2.53
C LEU A 91 -20.72 7.89 -3.59
N LEU A 92 -21.20 7.17 -4.62
CA LEU A 92 -22.08 7.71 -5.66
C LEU A 92 -23.48 8.05 -5.11
N ASP A 93 -23.95 7.31 -4.11
CA ASP A 93 -25.27 7.48 -3.49
C ASP A 93 -25.28 8.54 -2.37
N PHE A 94 -24.11 8.95 -1.89
CA PHE A 94 -24.03 9.93 -0.81
C PHE A 94 -24.55 11.31 -1.23
N THR A 95 -25.26 11.98 -0.33
CA THR A 95 -25.75 13.35 -0.51
C THR A 95 -24.97 14.35 0.34
N SER A 96 -24.28 13.87 1.38
CA SER A 96 -23.51 14.70 2.29
C SER A 96 -22.35 13.95 2.95
N LEU A 97 -21.46 14.68 3.64
CA LEU A 97 -20.43 14.07 4.49
C LEU A 97 -21.00 13.28 5.68
N ALA A 98 -22.25 13.52 6.09
CA ALA A 98 -22.89 12.75 7.16
C ALA A 98 -23.16 11.30 6.73
N ASP A 99 -23.40 11.07 5.44
CA ASP A 99 -23.59 9.73 4.87
C ASP A 99 -22.28 8.93 4.95
N LEU A 100 -21.15 9.56 4.60
CA LEU A 100 -19.82 8.97 4.77
C LEU A 100 -19.54 8.61 6.23
N GLN A 101 -19.82 9.50 7.17
CA GLN A 101 -19.59 9.23 8.61
C GLN A 101 -20.45 8.06 9.10
N SER A 102 -21.70 7.98 8.64
CA SER A 102 -22.61 6.90 8.99
C SER A 102 -22.14 5.57 8.41
N TRP A 103 -21.69 5.58 7.16
CA TRP A 103 -21.12 4.42 6.49
C TRP A 103 -19.85 3.92 7.20
N LEU A 104 -18.91 4.81 7.53
CA LEU A 104 -17.68 4.44 8.26
C LEU A 104 -17.98 3.85 9.64
N LYS A 105 -18.98 4.38 10.35
CA LYS A 105 -19.44 3.82 11.63
C LYS A 105 -20.03 2.41 11.47
N SER A 106 -20.70 2.12 10.35
CA SER A 106 -21.27 0.80 10.10
C SER A 106 -20.21 -0.30 9.94
N LEU A 107 -18.97 0.05 9.57
CA LEU A 107 -17.85 -0.87 9.49
C LEU A 107 -17.26 -1.29 10.86
N GLN A 108 -17.62 -0.56 11.93
CA GLN A 108 -17.11 -0.78 13.29
C GLN A 108 -18.08 -1.59 14.16
N ASN A 109 -19.24 -1.98 13.62
CA ASN A 109 -20.26 -2.77 14.31
C ASN A 109 -20.22 -4.25 13.89
#